data_AF-A0A2P5LZZ4-F1
#
_entry.id   AF-A0A2P5LZZ4-F1
#
_cell.length_a   1.000
_cell.length_b   1.000
_cell.length_c   1.000
_cell.angle_alpha   90.00
_cell.angle_beta   90.00
_cell.angle_gamma   90.00
#
_symmetry.space_group_name_H-M   'P 1'
#
loop_
_entity.id
_entity.type
_entity.pdbx_description
1 polymer ?
#
loop_
_entity_poly.entity_id
_entity_poly.type
_entity_poly.pdbx_seq_one_letter_code
_entity_poly.pdbx_strand_id
1 'polypeptide(L)'
;MTQGFFQYFPKPRECYEHKKRDYFIAVFTFFCVAVCLITDADASLAKQNALGVCGWVFLLGLLLGENREIRLQVVIAIVFATLGEHFASPFMGGYTYRFGNVPAYVPPGHGMVYLTAVALARSGFFLRWHRQIAAFVVT
;
A
#
# COMPACT_ATOMS: atom_id res chain seq x y z
N MET A 1 36.57 6.67 -2.55
CA MET A 1 35.40 7.56 -2.76
C MET A 1 34.10 6.76 -2.92
N THR A 2 33.71 5.93 -1.96
CA THR A 2 32.48 5.09 -2.07
C THR A 2 31.72 4.91 -0.74
N GLN A 3 32.09 5.65 0.32
CA GLN A 3 31.50 5.45 1.65
C GLN A 3 30.27 6.31 1.97
N GLY A 4 29.91 7.30 1.15
CA GLY A 4 28.84 8.25 1.49
C GLY A 4 27.40 7.73 1.32
N PHE A 5 27.13 6.87 0.32
CA PHE A 5 25.76 6.48 -0.03
C PHE A 5 25.26 5.25 0.74
N PHE A 6 26.14 4.27 0.97
CA PHE A 6 25.73 2.98 1.55
C PHE A 6 25.62 2.97 3.08
N GLN A 7 25.99 4.05 3.76
CA GLN A 7 25.98 4.11 5.24
C GLN A 7 24.58 4.04 5.86
N TYR A 8 23.55 4.48 5.13
CA TYR A 8 22.16 4.45 5.61
C TYR A 8 21.43 3.15 5.28
N PHE A 9 22.09 2.25 4.55
CA PHE A 9 21.51 0.97 4.18
C PHE A 9 21.78 -0.08 5.27
N PRO A 10 20.89 -1.10 5.40
CA PRO A 10 21.12 -2.26 6.26
C PRO A 10 22.50 -2.89 6.04
N LYS A 11 23.09 -3.42 7.11
CA LYS A 11 24.42 -4.04 7.05
C LYS A 11 24.36 -5.32 6.22
N PRO A 12 25.18 -5.45 5.17
CA PRO A 12 25.22 -6.67 4.39
C PRO A 12 25.68 -7.85 5.27
N ARG A 13 25.04 -9.02 5.10
CA ARG A 13 25.35 -10.30 5.77
C ARG A 13 24.90 -10.46 7.22
N GLU A 14 24.04 -9.57 7.74
CA GLU A 14 23.29 -9.85 8.97
C GLU A 14 22.11 -10.83 8.71
N CYS A 15 21.86 -11.72 9.68
CA CYS A 15 20.68 -12.56 9.69
C CYS A 15 19.45 -11.73 10.12
N TYR A 16 18.79 -11.08 9.17
CA TYR A 16 17.51 -10.42 9.42
C TYR A 16 16.39 -11.44 9.63
N GLU A 17 15.70 -11.36 10.76
CA GLU A 17 14.58 -12.23 11.08
C GLU A 17 13.37 -11.96 10.16
N HIS A 18 12.69 -13.04 9.79
CA HIS A 18 11.47 -12.96 9.01
C HIS A 18 10.25 -12.87 9.94
N LYS A 19 9.43 -11.83 9.74
CA LYS A 19 8.13 -11.72 10.40
C LYS A 19 7.04 -12.17 9.42
N LYS A 20 6.40 -13.32 9.70
CA LYS A 20 5.35 -13.90 8.84
C LYS A 20 4.22 -12.89 8.54
N ARG A 21 3.89 -12.05 9.53
CA ARG A 21 2.85 -11.01 9.40
C ARG A 21 3.15 -10.00 8.29
N ASP A 22 4.41 -9.62 8.08
CA ASP A 22 4.76 -8.63 7.05
C ASP A 22 4.49 -9.16 5.64
N TYR A 23 4.82 -10.43 5.40
CA TYR A 23 4.50 -11.12 4.15
C TYR A 23 3.00 -11.35 3.99
N PHE A 24 2.30 -11.67 5.09
CA PHE A 24 0.84 -11.81 5.07
C PHE A 24 0.16 -10.51 4.65
N ILE A 25 0.54 -9.35 5.22
CA ILE A 25 0.00 -8.03 4.84
C ILE A 25 0.14 -7.82 3.33
N ALA A 26 1.32 -8.09 2.77
CA ALA A 26 1.59 -7.92 1.36
C ALA A 26 0.72 -8.83 0.49
N VAL A 27 0.76 -10.15 0.74
CA VAL A 27 -0.02 -11.14 -0.04
C VAL A 27 -1.51 -10.84 0.04
N PHE A 28 -2.02 -10.56 1.24
CA PHE A 28 -3.42 -10.25 1.46
C PHE A 28 -3.85 -8.97 0.73
N THR A 29 -3.02 -7.93 0.76
CA THR A 29 -3.29 -6.68 0.05
C THR A 29 -3.31 -6.89 -1.46
N PHE A 30 -2.32 -7.58 -2.03
CA PHE A 30 -2.30 -7.92 -3.47
C PHE A 30 -3.53 -8.74 -3.88
N PHE A 31 -3.91 -9.72 -3.06
CA PHE A 31 -5.13 -10.49 -3.26
C PHE A 31 -6.38 -9.60 -3.26
N CYS A 32 -6.54 -8.73 -2.25
CA CYS A 32 -7.67 -7.80 -2.18
C CYS A 32 -7.72 -6.85 -3.37
N VAL A 33 -6.59 -6.32 -3.83
CA VAL A 33 -6.51 -5.45 -5.03
C VAL A 33 -6.96 -6.21 -6.28
N ALA A 34 -6.44 -7.42 -6.49
CA ALA A 34 -6.81 -8.24 -7.65
C ALA A 34 -8.31 -8.57 -7.64
N VAL A 35 -8.86 -9.01 -6.49
CA VAL A 35 -10.29 -9.28 -6.34
C VAL A 35 -11.11 -8.02 -6.57
N CYS A 36 -10.71 -6.88 -6.00
CA CYS A 36 -11.42 -5.62 -6.14
C CYS A 36 -11.50 -5.17 -7.62
N LEU A 37 -10.38 -5.19 -8.35
CA LEU A 37 -10.34 -4.79 -9.76
C LEU A 37 -11.23 -5.67 -10.64
N ILE A 38 -11.16 -6.99 -10.45
CA ILE A 38 -12.00 -7.94 -11.21
C ILE A 38 -13.48 -7.73 -10.85
N THR A 39 -13.77 -7.51 -9.56
CA THR A 39 -15.14 -7.41 -9.06
C THR A 39 -15.80 -6.08 -9.40
N ASP A 40 -15.04 -4.98 -9.48
CA ASP A 40 -15.55 -3.66 -9.81
C ASP A 40 -15.81 -3.47 -11.31
N ALA A 41 -15.14 -4.25 -12.17
CA ALA A 41 -15.24 -4.17 -13.64
C ALA A 41 -16.70 -4.13 -14.16
N ASP A 42 -17.61 -4.85 -13.51
CA ASP A 42 -19.05 -4.92 -13.85
C ASP A 42 -19.97 -4.55 -12.67
N ALA A 43 -19.42 -3.98 -11.60
CA ALA A 43 -20.18 -3.72 -10.38
C ALA A 43 -21.31 -2.69 -10.52
N SER A 44 -22.39 -2.92 -9.78
CA SER A 44 -23.33 -1.85 -9.45
C SER A 44 -22.72 -0.88 -8.43
N LEU A 45 -23.27 0.33 -8.30
CA LEU A 45 -22.81 1.29 -7.28
C LEU A 45 -22.89 0.72 -5.86
N ALA A 46 -23.92 -0.09 -5.57
CA ALA A 46 -24.06 -0.78 -4.29
C ALA A 46 -22.93 -1.79 -4.05
N LYS A 47 -22.56 -2.59 -5.05
CA LYS A 47 -21.45 -3.54 -4.99
C LYS A 47 -20.11 -2.80 -4.82
N GLN A 48 -19.92 -1.68 -5.50
CA GLN A 48 -18.74 -0.82 -5.36
C GLN A 48 -18.63 -0.24 -3.93
N ASN A 49 -19.73 0.22 -3.35
CA ASN A 49 -19.76 0.72 -1.97
C ASN A 49 -19.50 -0.41 -0.96
N ALA A 50 -20.03 -1.61 -1.20
CA ALA A 50 -19.73 -2.78 -0.39
C ALA A 50 -18.23 -3.13 -0.40
N LEU A 51 -17.58 -3.07 -1.58
CA LEU A 51 -16.12 -3.18 -1.68
C LEU A 51 -15.40 -2.10 -0.85
N GLY A 52 -15.94 -0.87 -0.83
CA GLY A 52 -15.45 0.21 0.01
C GLY A 52 -15.49 -0.12 1.51
N VAL A 53 -16.63 -0.62 1.99
CA VAL A 53 -16.79 -1.07 3.38
C VAL A 53 -15.81 -2.19 3.70
N CYS A 54 -15.71 -3.21 2.83
CA CYS A 54 -14.75 -4.30 3.00
C CYS A 54 -13.31 -3.79 3.07
N GLY A 55 -12.93 -2.86 2.18
CA GLY A 55 -11.60 -2.25 2.16
C GLY A 55 -11.26 -1.57 3.49
N TRP A 56 -12.20 -0.79 4.06
CA TRP A 56 -12.01 -0.15 5.36
C TRP A 56 -11.91 -1.17 6.50
N VAL A 57 -12.78 -2.18 6.54
CA VAL A 57 -12.74 -3.24 7.56
C VAL A 57 -11.39 -3.96 7.53
N PHE A 58 -10.92 -4.32 6.34
CA PHE A 58 -9.63 -4.99 6.15
C PHE A 58 -8.46 -4.10 6.57
N LEU A 59 -8.41 -2.85 6.10
CA LEU A 59 -7.37 -1.91 6.49
C LEU A 59 -7.33 -1.73 8.02
N LEU A 60 -8.47 -1.47 8.66
CA LEU A 60 -8.54 -1.30 10.11
C LEU A 60 -8.08 -2.56 10.83
N GLY A 61 -8.49 -3.73 10.37
CA GLY A 61 -8.03 -5.02 10.91
C GLY A 61 -6.52 -5.20 10.83
N LEU A 62 -5.90 -4.86 9.69
CA LEU A 62 -4.43 -4.94 9.54
C LEU A 62 -3.70 -3.95 10.47
N LEU A 63 -4.27 -2.75 10.66
CA LEU A 63 -3.73 -1.70 11.52
C LEU A 63 -3.81 -2.02 13.02
N LEU A 64 -4.70 -2.91 13.45
CA LEU A 64 -4.80 -3.32 14.86
C LEU A 64 -3.48 -3.88 15.41
N GLY A 65 -2.68 -4.52 14.56
CA GLY A 65 -1.35 -5.03 14.96
C GLY A 65 -0.21 -4.02 14.79
N GLU A 66 -0.45 -2.82 14.29
CA GLU A 66 0.60 -1.80 14.08
C GLU A 66 0.74 -0.86 15.27
N ASN A 67 1.92 -0.23 15.39
CA ASN A 67 2.17 0.81 16.38
C ASN A 67 1.54 2.16 15.97
N ARG A 68 1.57 3.14 16.87
CA ARG A 68 0.92 4.44 16.66
C ARG A 68 1.53 5.20 15.49
N GLU A 69 2.84 5.09 15.32
CA GLU A 69 3.61 5.78 14.28
C GLU A 69 3.18 5.30 12.89
N ILE A 70 3.11 3.99 12.67
CA ILE A 70 2.70 3.41 11.38
C ILE A 70 1.22 3.69 11.10
N ARG A 71 0.35 3.61 12.12
CA ARG A 71 -1.05 4.00 11.96
C ARG A 71 -1.18 5.45 11.50
N LEU A 72 -0.43 6.36 12.09
CA LEU A 72 -0.44 7.78 11.71
C LEU A 72 0.10 7.97 10.28
N GLN A 73 1.20 7.31 9.92
CA GLN A 73 1.73 7.34 8.55
C GLN A 73 0.71 6.86 7.52
N VAL A 74 0.00 5.78 7.80
CA VAL A 74 -1.06 5.24 6.92
C VAL A 74 -2.21 6.25 6.79
N VAL A 75 -2.65 6.87 7.89
CA VAL A 75 -3.69 7.91 7.84
C VAL A 75 -3.26 9.09 6.98
N ILE A 76 -2.01 9.58 7.15
CA ILE A 76 -1.47 10.68 6.34
C ILE A 76 -1.41 10.27 4.86
N ALA A 77 -0.95 9.05 4.56
CA ALA A 77 -0.88 8.53 3.20
C ALA A 77 -2.27 8.46 2.55
N ILE A 78 -3.29 8.01 3.29
CA ILE A 78 -4.68 7.96 2.79
C ILE A 78 -5.17 9.37 2.48
N VAL A 79 -4.98 10.34 3.39
CA VAL A 79 -5.42 11.72 3.17
C VAL A 79 -4.74 12.30 1.93
N PHE A 80 -3.42 12.17 1.83
CA PHE A 80 -2.66 12.68 0.70
C PHE A 80 -3.07 12.02 -0.62
N ALA A 81 -3.14 10.70 -0.66
CA ALA A 81 -3.54 9.96 -1.86
C ALA A 81 -4.98 10.28 -2.26
N THR A 82 -5.90 10.38 -1.31
CA THR A 82 -7.31 10.71 -1.59
C THR A 82 -7.45 12.12 -2.17
N LEU A 83 -6.74 13.11 -1.62
CA LEU A 83 -6.74 14.46 -2.18
C LEU A 83 -6.14 14.49 -3.59
N GLY A 84 -5.02 13.80 -3.79
CA GLY A 84 -4.40 13.66 -5.10
C GLY A 84 -5.32 12.99 -6.12
N GLU A 85 -6.06 11.97 -5.70
CA GLU A 85 -7.02 11.25 -6.54
C GLU A 85 -8.20 12.14 -6.96
N HIS A 86 -8.77 12.90 -6.02
CA HIS A 86 -9.85 13.85 -6.32
C HIS A 86 -9.38 15.00 -7.20
N PHE A 87 -8.11 15.40 -7.06
CA PHE A 87 -7.49 16.38 -7.94
C PHE A 87 -7.28 15.81 -9.35
N ALA A 88 -6.70 14.62 -9.46
CA ALA A 88 -6.33 14.02 -10.74
C ALA A 88 -7.54 13.58 -11.57
N SER A 89 -8.56 13.00 -10.94
CA SER A 89 -9.73 12.47 -11.65
C SER A 89 -10.87 13.50 -11.75
N PRO A 90 -11.66 13.83 -10.70
CA PRO A 90 -12.74 14.81 -10.80
C PRO A 90 -12.33 16.23 -11.23
N PHE A 91 -11.24 16.78 -10.67
CA PHE A 91 -10.91 18.20 -10.87
C PHE A 91 -10.14 18.45 -12.18
N MET A 92 -9.11 17.66 -12.47
CA MET A 92 -8.29 17.80 -13.67
C MET A 92 -8.84 17.00 -14.86
N GLY A 93 -9.62 15.94 -14.62
CA GLY A 93 -10.14 15.07 -15.69
C GLY A 93 -9.06 14.17 -16.31
N GLY A 94 -7.95 13.90 -15.62
CA GLY A 94 -6.84 13.09 -16.14
C GLY A 94 -7.22 11.63 -16.44
N TYR A 95 -8.22 11.11 -15.75
CA TYR A 95 -8.95 9.88 -16.07
C TYR A 95 -10.30 9.89 -15.34
N THR A 96 -11.24 9.06 -15.77
CA THR A 96 -12.59 9.00 -15.20
C THR A 96 -12.91 7.62 -14.65
N TYR A 97 -13.54 7.59 -13.48
CA TYR A 97 -14.16 6.38 -12.93
C TYR A 97 -15.55 6.18 -13.53
N ARG A 98 -16.03 4.92 -13.55
CA ARG A 98 -17.30 4.55 -14.21
C ARG A 98 -18.51 5.36 -13.72
N PHE A 99 -18.56 5.70 -12.44
CA PHE A 99 -19.67 6.47 -11.84
C PHE A 99 -19.35 7.97 -11.67
N GLY A 100 -18.25 8.46 -12.24
CA GLY A 100 -17.86 9.88 -12.19
C GLY A 100 -17.35 10.37 -10.83
N ASN A 101 -17.34 9.52 -9.81
CA ASN A 101 -16.76 9.78 -8.49
C ASN A 101 -15.60 8.84 -8.20
N VAL A 102 -14.73 9.22 -7.26
CA VAL A 102 -13.72 8.32 -6.72
C VAL A 102 -14.44 7.20 -5.94
N PRO A 103 -14.23 5.91 -6.28
CA PRO A 103 -14.85 4.79 -5.58
C PRO A 103 -14.46 4.72 -4.11
N ALA A 104 -15.39 4.31 -3.25
CA ALA A 104 -15.18 4.26 -1.80
C ALA A 104 -14.08 3.29 -1.35
N TYR A 105 -13.69 2.33 -2.19
CA TYR A 105 -12.59 1.40 -1.92
C TYR A 105 -11.20 2.00 -2.20
N VAL A 106 -11.11 3.13 -2.92
CA VAL A 106 -9.83 3.73 -3.31
C VAL A 106 -9.05 4.24 -2.09
N PRO A 107 -9.64 5.05 -1.18
CA PRO A 107 -8.92 5.49 0.02
C PRO A 107 -8.36 4.36 0.90
N PRO A 108 -9.14 3.34 1.33
CA PRO A 108 -8.58 2.25 2.13
C PRO A 108 -7.61 1.37 1.32
N GLY A 109 -7.80 1.26 -0.01
CA GLY A 109 -6.86 0.60 -0.91
C GLY A 109 -5.47 1.23 -0.87
N HIS A 110 -5.38 2.56 -0.97
CA HIS A 110 -4.10 3.27 -0.81
C HIS A 110 -3.47 3.03 0.56
N GLY A 111 -4.28 3.03 1.63
CA GLY A 111 -3.81 2.72 2.98
C GLY A 111 -3.17 1.33 3.09
N MET A 112 -3.81 0.30 2.51
CA MET A 112 -3.29 -1.06 2.50
C MET A 112 -2.02 -1.20 1.65
N VAL A 113 -1.96 -0.52 0.50
CA VAL A 113 -0.75 -0.49 -0.35
C VAL A 113 0.41 0.20 0.37
N TYR A 114 0.17 1.33 1.03
CA TYR A 114 1.19 1.99 1.84
C TYR A 114 1.66 1.10 3.00
N LEU A 115 0.73 0.48 3.73
CA LEU A 115 1.07 -0.45 4.80
C LEU A 115 1.88 -1.64 4.29
N THR A 116 1.59 -2.14 3.09
CA THR A 116 2.38 -3.16 2.41
C THR A 116 3.82 -2.69 2.16
N ALA A 117 4.01 -1.45 1.70
CA ALA A 117 5.35 -0.90 1.52
C ALA A 117 6.14 -0.85 2.84
N VAL A 118 5.51 -0.40 3.93
CA VAL A 118 6.12 -0.38 5.27
C VAL A 118 6.45 -1.79 5.77
N ALA A 119 5.50 -2.73 5.62
CA ALA A 119 5.67 -4.12 6.04
C ALA A 119 6.80 -4.81 5.27
N LEU A 120 6.85 -4.64 3.95
CA LEU A 120 7.93 -5.18 3.11
C LEU A 120 9.26 -4.53 3.47
N ALA A 121 9.34 -3.20 3.62
CA ALA A 121 10.58 -2.50 3.96
C ALA A 121 11.24 -2.99 5.25
N ARG A 122 10.45 -3.41 6.25
CA ARG A 122 10.95 -4.00 7.51
C ARG A 122 11.06 -5.53 7.50
N SER A 123 10.73 -6.19 6.40
CA SER A 123 10.79 -7.64 6.28
C SER A 123 12.23 -8.12 6.09
N GLY A 124 12.56 -9.29 6.66
CA GLY A 124 13.91 -9.86 6.51
C GLY A 124 14.40 -10.03 5.07
N PHE A 125 13.49 -10.26 4.11
CA PHE A 125 13.82 -10.35 2.69
C PHE A 125 14.30 -9.01 2.12
N PHE A 126 13.54 -7.94 2.31
CA PHE A 126 13.93 -6.61 1.83
C PHE A 126 15.15 -6.08 2.56
N LEU A 127 15.27 -6.33 3.87
CA LEU A 127 16.47 -5.96 4.64
C LEU A 127 17.72 -6.71 4.16
N ARG A 128 17.58 -7.93 3.64
CA ARG A 128 18.71 -8.71 3.10
C ARG A 128 19.11 -8.29 1.69
N TRP A 129 18.14 -7.95 0.85
CA TRP A 129 18.33 -7.71 -0.59
C TRP A 129 18.13 -6.24 -1.00
N HIS A 130 18.06 -5.32 -0.05
CA HIS A 130 17.77 -3.90 -0.26
C HIS A 130 18.57 -3.24 -1.39
N ARG A 131 19.89 -3.53 -1.55
CA ARG A 131 20.73 -2.91 -2.60
C ARG A 131 20.33 -3.40 -3.99
N GLN A 132 20.08 -4.70 -4.11
CA GLN A 132 19.71 -5.34 -5.36
C GLN A 132 18.29 -4.93 -5.76
N ILE A 133 17.37 -4.89 -4.80
CA ILE A 133 16.00 -4.40 -5.01
C ILE A 133 16.03 -2.92 -5.43
N ALA A 134 16.77 -2.08 -4.71
CA ALA A 134 16.88 -0.66 -5.05
C ALA A 134 17.51 -0.44 -6.43
N ALA A 135 18.58 -1.18 -6.76
CA ALA A 135 19.18 -1.12 -8.10
C ALA A 135 18.14 -1.52 -9.16
N PHE A 136 17.50 -2.68 -9.01
CA PHE A 136 16.51 -3.19 -9.95
C PHE A 136 15.32 -2.25 -10.18
N VAL A 137 14.88 -1.50 -9.16
CA VAL A 137 13.73 -0.59 -9.29
C VAL A 137 14.12 0.76 -9.93
N VAL A 138 15.37 1.21 -9.74
CA VAL A 138 15.82 2.54 -10.18
C VAL A 138 16.55 2.50 -11.53
N THR A 139 17.07 1.35 -11.95
CA THR A 139 17.74 1.16 -13.25
C THR A 139 16.82 0.52 -14.27
#